data_AF-A0A440TML1-F1
#
_entry.id   AF-A0A440TML1-F1
#
_cell.length_a   1.000
_cell.length_b   1.000
_cell.length_c   1.000
_cell.angle_alpha   90.00
_cell.angle_beta   90.00
_cell.angle_gamma   90.00
#
_symmetry.space_group_name_H-M   'P 1'
#
loop_
_entity.id
_entity.type
_entity.pdbx_description
1 polymer ?
#
loop_
_entity_poly.entity_id
_entity_poly.type
_entity_poly.pdbx_seq_one_letter_code
_entity_poly.pdbx_strand_id
1 'polypeptide(L)'
;SWNLRDTHMFETLEHLLEARGPNAKAVVWAHNSHIGDARYTEMGIVRDEVNLGQLCRQRFGDEAALIGLSTHSGTVAAASDWDSEMEIKRVRPSHSDSYERLCHDCGVSRFLLDIKRDDDLRDRLLERRLERFIGVIYRPETELRSHYAAASLSQQFDAFVWFDETVAVTPLGPEHMGAGVPDT
;
A
#
# COMPACT_ATOMS: atom_id res chain seq x y z
N SER A 1 19.52 0.53 1.81
CA SER A 1 18.81 1.59 2.56
C SER A 1 17.39 1.17 2.92
N TRP A 2 16.66 0.45 2.06
CA TRP A 2 15.28 0.01 2.30
C TRP A 2 15.07 -0.66 3.66
N ASN A 3 15.74 -1.80 3.92
CA ASN A 3 15.57 -2.57 5.16
C ASN A 3 15.85 -1.72 6.41
N LEU A 4 16.90 -0.90 6.39
CA LEU A 4 17.20 0.00 7.51
C LEU A 4 16.05 0.97 7.79
N ARG A 5 15.45 1.54 6.74
CA ARG A 5 14.33 2.48 6.87
C ARG A 5 13.09 1.79 7.46
N ASP A 6 12.72 0.64 6.91
CA ASP A 6 11.51 -0.08 7.35
C ASP A 6 11.67 -0.70 8.75
N THR A 7 12.86 -1.22 9.08
CA THR A 7 13.20 -1.62 10.45
C THR A 7 13.12 -0.44 11.40
N HIS A 8 13.66 0.73 11.03
CA HIS A 8 13.60 1.91 11.88
C HIS A 8 12.16 2.43 12.09
N MET A 9 11.31 2.40 11.05
CA MET A 9 9.89 2.72 11.19
C MET A 9 9.19 1.78 12.18
N PHE A 10 9.53 0.49 12.14
CA PHE A 10 8.99 -0.52 13.05
C PHE A 10 9.47 -0.32 14.50
N GLU A 11 10.77 -0.14 14.71
CA GLU A 11 11.33 0.16 16.04
C GLU A 11 10.70 1.43 16.65
N THR A 12 10.46 2.45 15.83
CA THR A 12 9.77 3.67 16.24
C THR A 12 8.33 3.38 16.69
N LEU A 13 7.61 2.54 15.94
CA LEU A 13 6.26 2.11 16.33
C LEU A 13 6.27 1.37 17.67
N GLU A 14 7.21 0.44 17.88
CA GLU A 14 7.35 -0.29 19.14
C GLU A 14 7.58 0.68 20.31
N HIS A 15 8.53 1.60 20.20
CA HIS A 15 8.78 2.60 21.24
C HIS A 15 7.56 3.47 21.53
N LEU A 16 6.78 3.85 20.52
CA LEU A 16 5.55 4.63 20.70
C LEU A 16 4.46 3.85 21.45
N LEU A 17 4.28 2.57 21.12
CA LEU A 17 3.32 1.71 21.82
C LEU A 17 3.75 1.49 23.28
N GLU A 18 5.03 1.19 23.52
CA GLU A 18 5.59 1.04 24.87
C GLU A 18 5.41 2.30 25.71
N ALA A 19 5.71 3.47 25.15
CA ALA A 19 5.57 4.75 25.85
C ALA A 19 4.11 5.11 26.18
N ARG A 20 3.14 4.56 25.44
CA ARG A 20 1.69 4.77 25.68
C ARG A 20 1.08 3.69 26.59
N GLY A 21 1.82 2.63 26.87
CA GLY A 21 1.45 1.56 27.81
C GLY A 21 0.75 0.37 27.16
N PRO A 22 0.44 -0.68 27.94
CA PRO A 22 0.06 -2.01 27.42
C PRO A 22 -1.28 -2.06 26.67
N ASN A 23 -2.13 -1.05 26.80
CA ASN A 23 -3.42 -0.96 26.09
C ASN A 23 -3.36 0.00 24.89
N ALA A 24 -2.18 0.47 24.53
CA ALA A 24 -2.00 1.38 23.39
C ALA A 24 -2.41 0.69 22.08
N LYS A 25 -2.99 1.48 21.19
CA LYS A 25 -3.28 1.09 19.82
C LYS A 25 -2.69 2.12 18.89
N ALA A 26 -2.29 1.68 17.70
CA ALA A 26 -1.77 2.56 16.66
C ALA A 26 -2.50 2.30 15.34
N VAL A 27 -2.64 3.36 14.56
CA VAL A 27 -2.96 3.27 13.14
C VAL A 27 -1.75 3.81 12.40
N VAL A 28 -1.10 2.96 11.63
CA VAL A 28 0.00 3.38 10.77
C VAL A 28 -0.53 3.63 9.38
N TRP A 29 -0.40 4.87 8.92
CA TRP A 29 -0.74 5.25 7.56
C TRP A 29 0.54 5.31 6.72
N ALA A 30 0.72 4.34 5.83
CA ALA A 30 1.84 4.31 4.91
C ALA A 30 1.45 3.61 3.60
N HIS A 31 2.28 3.75 2.58
CA HIS A 31 2.04 3.18 1.25
C HIS A 31 2.02 1.64 1.28
N ASN A 32 1.28 0.99 0.34
CA ASN A 32 1.14 -0.48 0.28
C ASN A 32 2.48 -1.23 0.32
N SER A 33 3.54 -0.67 -0.28
CA SER A 33 4.90 -1.24 -0.26
C SER A 33 5.47 -1.39 1.16
N HIS A 34 4.98 -0.60 2.12
CA HIS A 34 5.39 -0.64 3.51
C HIS A 34 4.48 -1.49 4.38
N ILE A 35 3.18 -1.51 4.10
CA ILE A 35 2.17 -2.04 5.04
C ILE A 35 1.69 -3.47 4.73
N GLY A 36 1.94 -4.01 3.53
CA GLY A 36 1.67 -5.42 3.24
C GLY A 36 2.70 -6.35 3.87
N ASP A 37 2.47 -7.66 3.92
CA ASP A 37 3.49 -8.62 4.33
C ASP A 37 4.46 -8.92 3.16
N ALA A 38 5.66 -8.31 3.19
CA ALA A 38 6.64 -8.43 2.12
C ALA A 38 7.09 -9.87 1.80
N ARG A 39 6.94 -10.83 2.72
CA ARG A 39 7.27 -12.24 2.48
C ARG A 39 6.51 -12.83 1.30
N TYR A 40 5.39 -12.23 0.92
CA TYR A 40 4.50 -12.69 -0.13
C TYR A 40 4.48 -11.76 -1.35
N THR A 41 5.46 -10.87 -1.45
CA THR A 41 5.65 -9.97 -2.59
C THR A 41 6.98 -10.23 -3.30
N GLU A 42 7.15 -9.69 -4.50
CA GLU A 42 8.43 -9.74 -5.22
C GLU A 42 9.56 -9.08 -4.42
N MET A 43 9.26 -8.04 -3.64
CA MET A 43 10.24 -7.31 -2.84
C MET A 43 10.90 -8.23 -1.80
N GLY A 44 10.11 -8.96 -1.00
CA GLY A 44 10.68 -9.89 -0.04
C GLY A 44 11.32 -11.11 -0.70
N ILE A 45 10.71 -11.64 -1.78
CA ILE A 45 11.13 -12.93 -2.35
C ILE A 45 12.38 -12.80 -3.25
N VAL A 46 12.47 -11.73 -4.04
CA VAL A 46 13.54 -11.55 -5.04
C VAL A 46 14.63 -10.62 -4.51
N ARG A 47 14.28 -9.64 -3.67
CA ARG A 47 15.19 -8.57 -3.26
C ARG A 47 15.61 -8.65 -1.79
N ASP A 48 15.07 -9.59 -1.03
CA ASP A 48 15.27 -9.72 0.42
C ASP A 48 14.94 -8.40 1.17
N GLU A 49 13.95 -7.68 0.64
CA GLU A 49 13.47 -6.42 1.21
C GLU A 49 12.38 -6.70 2.24
N VAL A 50 12.64 -6.33 3.49
CA VAL A 50 11.63 -6.36 4.55
C VAL A 50 10.81 -5.07 4.53
N ASN A 51 9.58 -5.13 5.04
CA ASN A 51 8.78 -3.95 5.24
C ASN A 51 8.08 -3.93 6.60
N LEU A 52 7.54 -2.77 6.96
CA LEU A 52 6.86 -2.55 8.22
C LEU A 52 5.72 -3.56 8.47
N GLY A 53 4.90 -3.86 7.47
CA GLY A 53 3.78 -4.79 7.56
C GLY A 53 4.22 -6.21 7.93
N GLN A 54 5.29 -6.71 7.30
CA GLN A 54 5.90 -7.98 7.66
C GLN A 54 6.37 -7.98 9.12
N LEU A 55 7.12 -6.94 9.54
CA LEU A 55 7.65 -6.86 10.90
C LEU A 55 6.52 -6.80 11.94
N CYS A 56 5.47 -6.00 11.68
CA CYS A 56 4.26 -5.96 12.49
C CYS A 56 3.58 -7.33 12.58
N ARG A 57 3.41 -8.04 11.46
CA ARG A 57 2.81 -9.38 11.46
C ARG A 57 3.65 -10.36 12.28
N GLN A 58 4.97 -10.34 12.13
CA GLN A 58 5.87 -11.24 12.85
C GLN A 58 5.87 -10.95 14.36
N ARG A 59 5.77 -9.68 14.76
CA ARG A 59 5.80 -9.26 16.15
C ARG A 59 4.46 -9.42 16.89
N PHE A 60 3.37 -9.05 16.23
CA PHE A 60 2.05 -8.93 16.84
C PHE A 60 1.06 -10.03 16.39
N GLY A 61 1.46 -10.90 15.45
CA GLY A 61 0.60 -11.98 14.97
C GLY A 61 -0.74 -11.44 14.46
N ASP A 62 -1.84 -12.02 14.93
CA ASP A 62 -3.21 -11.63 14.56
C ASP A 62 -3.70 -10.33 15.19
N GLU A 63 -2.94 -9.74 16.14
CA GLU A 63 -3.26 -8.41 16.68
C GLU A 63 -2.94 -7.28 15.68
N ALA A 64 -2.12 -7.56 14.65
CA ALA A 64 -1.91 -6.66 13.53
C ALA A 64 -2.96 -6.87 12.43
N ALA A 65 -3.49 -5.76 11.91
CA ALA A 65 -4.34 -5.74 10.71
C ALA A 65 -3.62 -4.98 9.58
N LEU A 66 -3.33 -5.66 8.47
CA LEU A 66 -2.70 -5.11 7.27
C LEU A 66 -3.79 -4.86 6.23
N ILE A 67 -4.02 -3.60 5.87
CA ILE A 67 -5.14 -3.19 5.02
C ILE A 67 -4.60 -2.48 3.77
N GLY A 68 -4.63 -3.15 2.62
CA GLY A 68 -4.18 -2.57 1.36
C GLY A 68 -5.24 -1.66 0.72
N LEU A 69 -4.82 -0.80 -0.20
CA LEU A 69 -5.72 0.03 -1.00
C LEU A 69 -5.31 0.00 -2.47
N SER A 70 -6.25 -0.13 -3.41
CA SER A 70 -5.93 0.00 -4.83
C SER A 70 -7.07 0.60 -5.66
N THR A 71 -6.77 0.87 -6.93
CA THR A 71 -7.67 1.48 -7.91
C THR A 71 -7.51 0.85 -9.29
N HIS A 72 -8.48 1.00 -10.18
CA HIS A 72 -8.35 0.62 -11.59
C HIS A 72 -7.82 1.77 -12.45
N SER A 73 -8.37 2.98 -12.31
CA SER A 73 -8.04 4.13 -13.16
C SER A 73 -8.31 5.47 -12.46
N GLY A 74 -8.20 6.58 -13.20
CA GLY A 74 -8.52 7.92 -12.72
C GLY A 74 -7.30 8.85 -12.75
N THR A 75 -7.11 9.65 -11.71
CA THR A 75 -5.96 10.56 -11.57
C THR A 75 -5.26 10.41 -10.22
N VAL A 76 -3.97 10.76 -10.20
CA VAL A 76 -3.10 10.75 -9.02
C VAL A 76 -2.23 12.02 -9.02
N ALA A 77 -1.92 12.54 -7.84
CA ALA A 77 -0.90 13.57 -7.66
C ALA A 77 0.46 12.88 -7.47
N ALA A 78 1.37 13.01 -8.43
CA ALA A 78 2.68 12.37 -8.41
C ALA A 78 3.69 13.12 -9.28
N ALA A 79 4.97 12.97 -8.98
CA ALA A 79 6.05 13.49 -9.81
C ALA A 79 6.49 12.48 -10.88
N SER A 80 7.16 12.97 -11.93
CA SER A 80 7.78 12.13 -12.95
C SER A 80 9.10 11.50 -12.49
N ASP A 81 9.85 12.22 -11.64
CA ASP A 81 11.11 11.81 -11.05
C ASP A 81 11.26 12.37 -9.64
N TRP A 82 12.29 11.91 -8.91
CA TRP A 82 12.67 12.52 -7.63
C TRP A 82 13.02 14.00 -7.84
N ASP A 83 12.71 14.81 -6.84
CA ASP A 83 12.97 16.26 -6.81
C ASP A 83 12.30 17.06 -7.95
N SER A 84 11.38 16.44 -8.69
CA SER A 84 10.57 17.09 -9.73
C SER A 84 9.25 17.60 -9.15
N GLU A 85 8.63 18.56 -9.86
CA GLU A 85 7.33 19.10 -9.45
C GLU A 85 6.24 18.02 -9.42
N MET A 86 5.28 18.19 -8.51
CA MET A 86 4.08 17.36 -8.47
C MET A 86 3.17 17.68 -9.65
N GLU A 87 2.66 16.64 -10.30
CA GLU A 87 1.75 16.74 -11.43
C GLU A 87 0.47 15.94 -11.14
N ILE A 88 -0.65 16.37 -11.72
CA ILE A 88 -1.84 15.51 -11.82
C ILE A 88 -1.67 14.60 -13.02
N LYS A 89 -1.47 13.32 -12.76
CA LYS A 89 -1.20 12.31 -13.80
C LYS A 89 -2.39 11.37 -13.95
N ARG A 90 -2.69 10.98 -15.19
CA ARG A 90 -3.73 10.00 -15.48
C ARG A 90 -3.23 8.60 -15.18
N VAL A 91 -3.92 7.89 -14.29
CA VAL A 91 -3.67 6.48 -14.01
C VAL A 91 -4.16 5.64 -15.17
N ARG A 92 -3.29 4.79 -15.73
CA ARG A 92 -3.67 3.87 -16.81
C ARG A 92 -4.67 2.83 -16.27
N PRO A 93 -5.60 2.34 -17.11
CA PRO A 93 -6.39 1.16 -16.77
C PRO A 93 -5.50 0.02 -16.27
N SER A 94 -5.97 -0.73 -15.27
CA SER A 94 -5.18 -1.82 -14.70
C SER A 94 -4.78 -2.87 -15.73
N HIS A 95 -3.63 -3.51 -15.49
CA HIS A 95 -3.13 -4.58 -16.33
C HIS A 95 -4.04 -5.81 -16.27
N SER A 96 -4.26 -6.52 -17.38
CA SER A 96 -5.22 -7.64 -17.46
C SER A 96 -4.95 -8.76 -16.44
N ASP A 97 -3.69 -8.95 -16.09
CA ASP A 97 -3.25 -10.03 -15.21
C ASP A 97 -3.13 -9.60 -13.74
N SER A 98 -3.59 -8.40 -13.40
CA SER A 98 -3.45 -7.84 -12.05
C SER A 98 -4.67 -8.06 -11.16
N TYR A 99 -4.48 -7.96 -9.85
CA TYR A 99 -5.61 -7.99 -8.90
C TYR A 99 -6.58 -6.84 -9.12
N GLU A 100 -6.08 -5.64 -9.46
CA GLU A 100 -6.92 -4.49 -9.79
C GLU A 100 -7.84 -4.79 -10.97
N ARG A 101 -7.42 -5.61 -11.92
CA ARG A 101 -8.30 -6.04 -13.01
C ARG A 101 -9.42 -6.93 -12.52
N LEU A 102 -9.14 -7.89 -11.64
CA LEU A 102 -10.18 -8.73 -11.04
C LEU A 102 -11.20 -7.89 -10.26
N CYS A 103 -10.73 -6.89 -9.51
CA CYS A 103 -11.59 -5.95 -8.79
C CYS A 103 -12.44 -5.08 -9.75
N HIS A 104 -11.86 -4.60 -10.85
CA HIS A 104 -12.61 -3.85 -11.86
C HIS A 104 -13.70 -4.71 -12.52
N ASP A 105 -13.34 -5.92 -12.96
CA ASP A 105 -14.23 -6.81 -13.70
C ASP A 105 -15.40 -7.34 -12.84
N CYS A 106 -15.34 -7.22 -11.51
CA CYS A 106 -16.47 -7.56 -10.64
C CYS A 106 -17.64 -6.55 -10.76
N GLY A 107 -17.42 -5.38 -11.35
CA GLY A 107 -18.44 -4.36 -11.59
C GLY A 107 -18.89 -3.57 -10.34
N VAL A 108 -18.22 -3.75 -9.20
CA VAL A 108 -18.49 -3.00 -7.96
C VAL A 108 -17.52 -1.84 -7.84
N SER A 109 -18.04 -0.61 -7.85
CA SER A 109 -17.22 0.59 -7.92
C SER A 109 -16.39 0.87 -6.68
N ARG A 110 -16.86 0.45 -5.49
CA ARG A 110 -16.16 0.63 -4.21
C ARG A 110 -16.52 -0.49 -3.26
N PHE A 111 -15.53 -1.08 -2.61
CA PHE A 111 -15.77 -2.08 -1.57
C PHE A 111 -14.61 -2.14 -0.58
N LEU A 112 -14.90 -2.66 0.61
CA LEU A 112 -13.90 -3.21 1.51
C LEU A 112 -14.00 -4.72 1.43
N LEU A 113 -12.96 -5.36 0.94
CA LEU A 113 -12.85 -6.81 0.92
C LEU A 113 -12.20 -7.26 2.23
N ASP A 114 -12.98 -7.91 3.08
CA ASP A 114 -12.46 -8.65 4.24
C ASP A 114 -12.03 -10.04 3.76
N ILE A 115 -10.72 -10.24 3.61
CA ILE A 115 -10.14 -11.46 3.03
C ILE A 115 -10.29 -12.64 4.00
N LYS A 116 -10.33 -12.39 5.31
CA LYS A 116 -10.43 -13.45 6.33
C LYS A 116 -11.84 -14.01 6.46
N ARG A 117 -12.85 -13.34 5.90
CA ARG A 117 -14.26 -13.69 6.08
C ARG A 117 -14.73 -14.89 5.24
N ASP A 118 -14.04 -15.17 4.13
CA ASP A 118 -14.43 -16.21 3.17
C ASP A 118 -13.19 -17.02 2.76
N ASP A 119 -13.12 -18.27 3.21
CA ASP A 119 -11.99 -19.16 2.97
C ASP A 119 -11.81 -19.49 1.47
N ASP A 120 -12.91 -19.69 0.73
CA ASP A 120 -12.86 -20.02 -0.70
C ASP A 120 -12.31 -18.83 -1.50
N LEU A 121 -12.73 -17.61 -1.14
CA LEU A 121 -12.20 -16.40 -1.75
C LEU A 121 -10.74 -16.18 -1.39
N ARG A 122 -10.37 -16.37 -0.12
CA ARG A 122 -8.98 -16.27 0.35
C ARG A 122 -8.08 -17.18 -0.45
N ASP A 123 -8.49 -18.43 -0.65
CA ASP A 123 -7.73 -19.45 -1.38
C ASP A 123 -7.59 -19.11 -2.86
N ARG A 124 -8.65 -18.57 -3.49
CA ARG A 124 -8.60 -18.08 -4.88
C ARG A 124 -7.68 -16.87 -5.06
N LEU A 125 -7.42 -16.11 -4.00
CA LEU A 125 -6.52 -14.95 -3.99
C LEU A 125 -5.08 -15.29 -3.56
N LEU A 126 -4.75 -16.58 -3.36
CA LEU A 126 -3.38 -17.03 -3.09
C LEU A 126 -2.49 -17.03 -4.33
N GLU A 127 -3.09 -17.18 -5.51
CA GLU A 127 -2.34 -17.25 -6.77
C GLU A 127 -1.60 -15.93 -7.01
N ARG A 128 -0.29 -15.98 -7.17
CA ARG A 128 0.49 -14.77 -7.40
C ARG A 128 0.10 -14.08 -8.70
N ARG A 129 -0.22 -12.79 -8.61
CA ARG A 129 -0.61 -11.94 -9.73
C ARG A 129 0.13 -10.62 -9.65
N LEU A 130 0.04 -9.83 -10.72
CA LEU A 130 0.54 -8.47 -10.68
C LEU A 130 -0.29 -7.65 -9.69
N GLU A 131 0.38 -6.82 -8.90
CA GLU A 131 -0.22 -5.82 -8.03
C GLU A 131 0.43 -4.47 -8.31
N ARG A 132 -0.38 -3.41 -8.34
CA ARG A 132 0.07 -2.06 -8.65
C ARG A 132 0.48 -1.27 -7.41
N PHE A 133 1.61 -0.59 -7.52
CA PHE A 133 2.22 0.27 -6.51
C PHE A 133 2.61 1.61 -7.11
N ILE A 134 1.67 2.57 -7.09
CA ILE A 134 1.95 3.96 -7.47
C ILE A 134 2.26 4.75 -6.19
N GLY A 135 3.52 5.16 -6.05
CA GLY A 135 3.97 6.02 -4.96
C GLY A 135 4.02 7.50 -5.35
N VAL A 136 4.91 8.24 -4.68
CA VAL A 136 5.17 9.66 -4.95
C VAL A 136 5.68 9.94 -6.36
N ILE A 137 6.23 8.92 -7.03
CA ILE A 137 6.61 8.95 -8.44
C ILE A 137 5.67 8.05 -9.22
N TYR A 138 5.19 8.54 -10.36
CA TYR A 138 4.41 7.74 -11.29
C TYR A 138 4.90 7.91 -12.74
N ARG A 139 5.27 6.80 -13.38
CA ARG A 139 5.75 6.75 -14.77
C ARG A 139 4.80 5.90 -15.63
N PRO A 140 3.72 6.48 -16.19
CA PRO A 140 2.73 5.72 -16.96
C PRO A 140 3.32 5.07 -18.22
N GLU A 141 4.38 5.62 -18.79
CA GLU A 141 5.05 5.11 -19.98
C GLU A 141 5.72 3.75 -19.74
N THR A 142 6.15 3.50 -18.49
CA THR A 142 6.84 2.27 -18.08
C THR A 142 6.14 1.55 -16.95
N GLU A 143 4.83 1.79 -16.77
CA GLU A 143 4.08 1.39 -15.57
C GLU A 143 4.25 -0.09 -15.21
N LEU A 144 4.14 -1.00 -16.18
CA LEU A 144 4.29 -2.44 -15.93
C LEU A 144 5.63 -2.78 -15.27
N ARG A 145 6.72 -2.12 -15.68
CA ARG A 145 8.06 -2.38 -15.14
C ARG A 145 8.33 -1.60 -13.84
N SER A 146 7.75 -0.41 -13.72
CA SER A 146 8.08 0.54 -12.65
C SER A 146 7.14 0.47 -11.45
N HIS A 147 5.90 0.00 -11.66
CA HIS A 147 4.80 0.12 -10.70
C HIS A 147 3.99 -1.16 -10.55
N TYR A 148 4.38 -2.27 -11.17
CA TYR A 148 3.79 -3.57 -10.88
C TYR A 148 4.84 -4.53 -10.34
N ALA A 149 4.42 -5.38 -9.41
CA ALA A 149 5.20 -6.46 -8.85
C ALA A 149 4.32 -7.68 -8.61
N ALA A 150 4.89 -8.89 -8.62
CA ALA A 150 4.15 -10.10 -8.32
C ALA A 150 3.87 -10.24 -6.81
N ALA A 151 2.62 -10.41 -6.41
CA ALA A 151 2.23 -10.57 -5.02
C ALA A 151 1.11 -11.61 -4.83
N SER A 152 0.98 -12.15 -3.62
CA SER A 152 -0.16 -12.98 -3.18
C SER A 152 -1.05 -12.15 -2.27
N LEU A 153 -2.20 -11.69 -2.79
CA LEU A 153 -3.01 -10.65 -2.14
C LEU A 153 -3.49 -11.10 -0.75
N SER A 154 -3.97 -12.35 -0.65
CA SER A 154 -4.53 -12.85 0.60
C SER A 154 -3.51 -13.22 1.67
N GLN A 155 -2.23 -13.34 1.29
CA GLN A 155 -1.15 -13.53 2.25
C GLN A 155 -0.52 -12.18 2.65
N GLN A 156 -0.56 -11.21 1.75
CA GLN A 156 -0.01 -9.88 1.96
C GLN A 156 -0.89 -9.00 2.85
N PHE A 157 -2.21 -9.09 2.72
CA PHE A 157 -3.18 -8.26 3.44
C PHE A 157 -4.28 -9.09 4.11
N ASP A 158 -4.86 -8.55 5.19
CA ASP A 158 -6.07 -9.09 5.82
C ASP A 158 -7.35 -8.49 5.20
N ALA A 159 -7.25 -7.28 4.68
CA ALA A 159 -8.35 -6.60 4.00
C ALA A 159 -7.83 -5.71 2.88
N PHE A 160 -8.71 -5.40 1.93
CA PHE A 160 -8.37 -4.61 0.76
C PHE A 160 -9.46 -3.60 0.44
N VAL A 161 -9.09 -2.32 0.45
CA VAL A 161 -9.96 -1.20 0.09
C VAL A 161 -9.86 -0.95 -1.40
N TRP A 162 -11.02 -0.92 -2.06
CA TRP A 162 -11.10 -0.74 -3.50
C TRP A 162 -11.88 0.51 -3.88
N PHE A 163 -11.35 1.24 -4.85
CA PHE A 163 -12.04 2.29 -5.58
C PHE A 163 -11.77 2.13 -7.08
N ASP A 164 -12.79 1.89 -7.89
CA ASP A 164 -12.60 1.64 -9.32
C ASP A 164 -11.97 2.84 -10.06
N GLU A 165 -12.41 4.05 -9.71
CA GLU A 165 -11.83 5.29 -10.21
C GLU A 165 -11.48 6.22 -9.04
N THR A 166 -10.28 6.80 -9.10
CA THR A 166 -9.78 7.77 -8.12
C THR A 166 -9.59 9.15 -8.75
N VAL A 167 -9.60 10.18 -7.91
CA VAL A 167 -9.19 11.53 -8.30
C VAL A 167 -7.96 11.94 -7.51
N ALA A 168 -7.09 12.73 -8.14
CA ALA A 168 -5.90 13.25 -7.48
C ALA A 168 -6.28 14.04 -6.22
N VAL A 169 -5.53 13.82 -5.16
CA VAL A 169 -5.70 14.57 -3.91
C VAL A 169 -5.36 16.04 -4.13
N THR A 170 -6.13 16.92 -3.52
CA THR A 170 -5.82 18.35 -3.48
C THR A 170 -4.87 18.61 -2.32
N PRO A 171 -3.68 19.19 -2.56
CA PRO A 171 -2.80 19.61 -1.47
C PRO A 171 -3.53 20.54 -0.52
N LEU A 172 -3.29 20.39 0.78
CA LEU A 172 -3.72 21.38 1.75
C LEU A 172 -2.93 22.67 1.47
N GLY A 173 -3.61 23.74 1.08
CA GLY A 173 -2.98 25.03 0.79
C GLY A 173 -2.27 25.62 2.02
N PRO A 174 -1.44 26.66 1.84
CA PRO A 174 -0.66 27.28 2.93
C PRO A 174 -1.55 27.77 4.09
N GLU A 175 -2.83 28.01 3.86
CA GLU A 175 -3.80 28.36 4.91
C GLU A 175 -4.08 27.24 5.93
N HIS A 176 -3.64 26.00 5.68
CA HIS A 176 -3.80 24.86 6.58
C HIS A 176 -2.52 24.50 7.36
N MET A 177 -1.43 25.26 7.19
CA MET A 177 -0.22 25.11 7.99
C MET A 177 -0.49 25.66 9.40
N GLY A 178 -0.98 24.80 10.30
CA GLY A 178 -1.08 25.13 11.72
C GLY A 178 0.30 25.54 12.25
N ALA A 179 0.35 26.55 13.13
CA ALA A 179 1.59 26.94 13.77
C ALA A 179 2.24 25.74 14.47
N GLY A 180 3.43 25.33 14.03
CA GLY A 180 4.21 24.24 14.62
C GLY A 180 4.28 22.93 13.83
N VAL A 181 3.74 22.86 12.61
CA VAL A 181 3.99 21.72 11.72
C VAL A 181 5.37 21.91 11.07
N PRO A 182 6.34 21.00 11.26
CA PRO A 182 7.65 21.11 10.62
C PRO A 182 7.54 20.96 9.10
N ASP A 183 8.41 21.65 8.36
CA ASP A 183 8.51 21.51 6.91
C ASP A 183 8.85 20.05 6.55
N THR A 184 8.08 19.48 5.64
CA THR A 184 8.34 18.17 5.01
C THR A 184 8.80 18.33 3.58
#